data_AF-A0A5W3IQA3-F1
#
_entry.id   AF-A0A5W3IQA3-F1
#
_cell.length_a   1.000
_cell.length_b   1.000
_cell.length_c   1.000
_cell.angle_alpha   90.00
_cell.angle_beta   90.00
_cell.angle_gamma   90.00
#
_symmetry.space_group_name_H-M   'P 1'
#
loop_
_entity.id
_entity.type
_entity.pdbx_description
1 polymer ?
#
loop_
_entity_poly.entity_id
_entity_poly.type
_entity_poly.pdbx_seq_one_letter_code
_entity_poly.pdbx_strand_id
1 'polypeptide(L)'
;MEQYPVITDANQSVPSIKLPSIDILNALDYRMKYLQNEVVKTMGKMPEEAEKLQTLVSDLIEAGHARKAIKRQATYLVIDEVQP
;
A
#
# COMPACT_ATOMS: atom_id res chain seq x y z
N MET A 1 38.61 -33.58 28.61
CA MET A 1 37.65 -33.59 27.48
C MET A 1 37.03 -32.21 27.45
N GLU A 2 37.31 -31.46 26.38
CA GLU A 2 36.78 -30.11 26.17
C GLU A 2 35.30 -30.21 25.78
N GLN A 3 34.42 -29.50 26.50
CA GLN A 3 33.00 -29.44 26.19
C GLN A 3 32.67 -28.02 25.70
N TYR A 4 32.65 -27.88 24.38
CA TYR A 4 32.23 -26.68 23.64
C TYR A 4 30.71 -26.52 23.68
N PRO A 5 30.19 -25.30 23.44
CA PRO A 5 28.96 -24.83 24.06
C PRO A 5 27.69 -25.45 23.45
N VAL A 6 26.67 -25.58 24.29
CA VAL A 6 25.29 -25.86 23.89
C VAL A 6 24.82 -24.72 23.00
N ILE A 7 24.73 -24.97 21.69
CA ILE A 7 24.07 -24.07 20.75
C ILE A 7 22.57 -24.15 21.08
N THR A 8 22.08 -23.22 21.88
CA THR A 8 20.65 -23.00 22.05
C THR A 8 20.10 -22.48 20.73
N ASP A 9 19.17 -23.26 20.19
CA ASP A 9 18.39 -23.04 18.98
C ASP A 9 18.07 -21.55 18.74
N ALA A 10 18.57 -20.99 17.64
CA ALA A 10 18.31 -19.62 17.22
C ALA A 10 16.86 -19.41 16.73
N ASN A 11 16.02 -20.44 16.75
CA ASN A 11 14.60 -20.35 16.46
C ASN A 11 13.76 -19.91 17.66
N GLN A 12 14.22 -18.91 18.43
CA GLN A 12 13.27 -18.10 19.18
C GLN A 12 12.46 -17.32 18.15
N SER A 13 11.31 -17.87 17.79
CA SER A 13 10.28 -17.21 16.98
C SER A 13 10.08 -15.82 17.56
N VAL A 14 10.50 -14.80 16.80
CA VAL A 14 10.18 -13.41 17.10
C VAL A 14 8.66 -13.37 17.33
N PRO A 15 8.17 -12.84 18.47
CA PRO A 15 6.74 -12.67 18.68
C PRO A 15 6.16 -12.05 17.42
N SER A 16 5.15 -12.69 16.84
CA SER A 16 4.53 -12.21 15.62
C SER A 16 3.93 -10.84 15.89
N ILE A 17 4.70 -9.79 15.65
CA ILE A 17 4.21 -8.42 15.63
C ILE A 17 3.23 -8.42 14.46
N LYS A 18 1.93 -8.60 14.77
CA LYS A 18 0.85 -8.31 13.85
C LYS A 18 0.96 -6.82 13.56
N LEU A 19 1.68 -6.48 12.49
CA LEU A 19 1.58 -5.17 11.88
C LEU A 19 0.09 -4.94 11.62
N PRO A 20 -0.46 -3.76 11.94
CA PRO A 20 -1.84 -3.48 11.61
C PRO A 20 -2.01 -3.76 10.13
N SER A 21 -3.00 -4.57 9.78
CA SER A 21 -3.37 -4.79 8.38
C SER A 21 -3.65 -3.42 7.81
N ILE A 22 -2.66 -2.85 7.09
CA ILE A 22 -2.84 -1.57 6.41
C ILE A 22 -4.00 -1.81 5.47
N ASP A 23 -5.10 -1.12 5.71
CA ASP A 23 -6.20 -1.10 4.77
C ASP A 23 -5.66 -0.39 3.51
N ILE A 24 -5.22 -1.21 2.55
CA ILE A 24 -4.60 -0.75 1.31
C ILE A 24 -5.56 0.19 0.57
N LEU A 25 -6.88 0.00 0.73
CA LEU A 25 -7.87 0.89 0.15
C LEU A 25 -7.85 2.26 0.83
N ASN A 26 -7.76 2.31 2.17
CA ASN A 26 -7.63 3.58 2.89
C ASN A 26 -6.31 4.29 2.57
N ALA A 27 -5.21 3.54 2.43
CA ALA A 27 -3.92 4.11 2.04
C ALA A 27 -3.97 4.70 0.61
N LEU A 28 -4.62 4.01 -0.32
CA LEU A 28 -4.86 4.50 -1.68
C LEU A 28 -5.80 5.71 -1.69
N ASP A 29 -6.87 5.71 -0.90
CA ASP A 29 -7.81 6.82 -0.80
C ASP A 29 -7.13 8.08 -0.24
N TYR A 30 -6.26 7.92 0.76
CA TYR A 30 -5.42 9.01 1.27
C TYR A 30 -4.48 9.55 0.19
N ARG A 31 -3.79 8.66 -0.54
CA ARG A 31 -2.86 9.05 -1.62
C ARG A 31 -3.58 9.77 -2.75
N MET A 32 -4.74 9.30 -3.17
CA MET A 32 -5.55 9.94 -4.21
C MET A 32 -6.00 11.34 -3.79
N LYS A 33 -6.45 11.53 -2.55
CA LYS A 33 -6.83 12.84 -2.02
C LYS A 33 -5.65 13.81 -1.99
N TYR A 34 -4.48 13.33 -1.58
CA TYR A 34 -3.24 14.13 -1.63
C TYR A 34 -2.93 14.56 -3.07
N LEU A 35 -2.93 13.62 -4.03
CA LEU A 35 -2.63 13.90 -5.43
C LEU A 35 -3.62 14.90 -6.05
N GLN A 36 -4.92 14.76 -5.76
CA GLN A 36 -5.94 15.71 -6.21
C GLN A 36 -5.65 17.13 -5.72
N ASN A 37 -5.27 17.29 -4.46
CA ASN A 37 -4.93 18.60 -3.91
C ASN A 37 -3.69 19.20 -4.59
N GLU A 38 -2.67 18.40 -4.86
CA GLU A 38 -1.46 18.87 -5.54
C GLU A 38 -1.73 19.22 -7.01
N VAL A 39 -2.56 18.45 -7.72
CA VAL A 39 -3.01 18.78 -9.08
C VAL A 39 -3.68 20.16 -9.10
N VAL A 40 -4.63 20.42 -8.19
CA VAL A 40 -5.34 21.72 -8.12
C VAL A 40 -4.38 22.87 -7.86
N LYS A 41 -3.41 22.69 -6.94
CA LYS A 41 -2.41 23.73 -6.65
C LYS A 41 -1.49 24.00 -7.83
N THR A 42 -1.05 22.95 -8.52
CA THR A 42 -0.10 23.06 -9.63
C THR A 42 -0.78 23.59 -10.90
N MET A 43 -2.07 23.31 -11.13
CA MET A 43 -2.83 23.93 -12.23
C MET A 43 -2.82 25.46 -12.20
N GLY A 44 -2.84 26.07 -10.99
CA GLY A 44 -2.78 27.53 -10.83
C GLY A 44 -1.44 28.15 -11.22
N LYS A 45 -0.43 27.35 -11.56
CA LYS A 45 0.93 27.74 -11.94
C LYS A 45 1.30 27.28 -13.34
N MET A 46 0.29 27.10 -14.20
CA MET A 46 0.53 26.86 -15.61
C MET A 46 0.86 28.19 -16.30
N PRO A 47 1.84 28.20 -17.23
CA PRO A 47 2.51 27.03 -17.83
C PRO A 47 3.75 26.50 -17.07
N GLU A 48 4.25 27.19 -16.06
CA GLU A 48 5.58 26.94 -15.46
C GLU A 48 5.74 25.54 -14.84
N GLU A 49 4.68 24.98 -14.26
CA GLU A 49 4.69 23.64 -13.65
C GLU A 49 3.98 22.57 -14.52
N ALA A 50 3.88 22.73 -15.84
CA ALA A 50 3.13 21.81 -16.72
C ALA A 50 3.63 20.36 -16.69
N GLU A 51 4.94 20.13 -16.67
CA GLU A 51 5.51 18.77 -16.59
C GLU A 51 5.16 18.09 -15.25
N LYS A 52 5.30 18.83 -14.14
CA LYS A 52 4.90 18.36 -12.82
C LYS A 52 3.40 18.07 -12.75
N LEU A 53 2.57 18.90 -13.38
CA LEU A 53 1.13 18.64 -13.49
C LEU A 53 0.85 17.32 -14.19
N GLN A 54 1.55 17.05 -15.29
CA GLN A 54 1.42 15.80 -16.04
C GLN A 54 1.75 14.58 -15.18
N THR A 55 2.86 14.64 -14.43
CA THR A 55 3.23 13.57 -13.49
C THR A 55 2.17 13.36 -12.42
N LEU A 56 1.70 14.44 -11.77
CA LEU A 56 0.69 14.35 -10.71
C LEU A 56 -0.63 13.75 -11.21
N VAL A 57 -1.05 14.09 -12.44
CA VAL A 57 -2.23 13.51 -13.07
C VAL A 57 -2.02 12.04 -13.40
N SER A 58 -0.84 11.66 -13.91
CA SER A 58 -0.50 10.26 -14.19
C SER A 58 -0.54 9.40 -12.92
N ASP A 59 0.10 9.85 -11.85
CA ASP A 59 0.10 9.17 -10.54
C ASP A 59 -1.33 9.00 -10.00
N LEU A 60 -2.19 10.00 -10.18
CA LEU A 60 -3.58 9.94 -9.73
C LEU A 60 -4.39 8.89 -10.50
N ILE A 61 -4.18 8.79 -11.82
CA ILE A 61 -4.80 7.77 -12.66
C ILE A 61 -4.36 6.37 -12.23
N GLU A 62 -3.06 6.18 -12.00
CA GLU A 62 -2.51 4.90 -11.56
C GLU A 62 -3.08 4.46 -10.20
N ALA A 63 -3.15 5.38 -9.23
CA ALA A 63 -3.77 5.11 -7.94
C ALA A 63 -5.25 4.70 -8.07
N GLY A 64 -6.00 5.35 -8.98
CA GLY A 64 -7.37 4.98 -9.30
C GLY A 64 -7.49 3.57 -9.92
N HIS A 65 -6.57 3.20 -10.81
CA HIS A 65 -6.50 1.85 -11.37
C HIS A 65 -6.19 0.80 -10.31
N ALA A 66 -5.19 1.05 -9.45
CA ALA A 66 -4.84 0.14 -8.36
C ALA A 66 -6.03 -0.10 -7.42
N ARG A 67 -6.71 0.98 -7.01
CA ARG A 67 -7.91 0.89 -6.17
C ARG A 67 -9.01 0.04 -6.81
N LYS A 68 -9.26 0.24 -8.11
CA LYS A 68 -10.27 -0.53 -8.86
C LYS A 68 -9.89 -2.01 -8.98
N ALA A 69 -8.61 -2.32 -9.21
CA ALA A 69 -8.11 -3.69 -9.28
C ALA A 69 -8.28 -4.41 -7.94
N ILE A 70 -7.87 -3.79 -6.85
CA ILE A 70 -7.99 -4.35 -5.49
C ILE A 70 -9.46 -4.55 -5.13
N LYS A 71 -10.33 -3.56 -5.39
CA LYS A 71 -11.77 -3.71 -5.09
C LYS A 71 -12.40 -4.86 -5.89
N ARG A 72 -12.01 -5.05 -7.15
CA ARG A 72 -12.47 -6.19 -7.97
C ARG A 72 -11.98 -7.52 -7.39
N GLN A 73 -10.70 -7.61 -7.01
CA GLN A 73 -10.13 -8.83 -6.42
C GLN A 73 -10.66 -9.11 -5.02
N ALA A 74 -11.03 -8.10 -4.24
CA ALA A 74 -11.72 -8.27 -2.96
C ALA A 74 -13.08 -8.96 -3.14
N THR A 75 -13.78 -8.76 -4.27
CA THR A 75 -14.99 -9.53 -4.61
C THR A 75 -14.70 -11.00 -4.92
N TYR A 76 -13.47 -11.37 -5.30
CA TYR A 76 -13.05 -12.75 -5.59
C TYR A 76 -12.25 -13.42 -4.46
N LEU A 77 -11.89 -12.68 -3.41
CA LEU A 77 -11.16 -13.18 -2.23
C LEU A 77 -12.09 -13.53 -1.05
N VAL A 78 -13.40 -13.30 -1.19
CA VAL A 78 -14.44 -13.76 -0.24
C VAL A 78 -15.11 -15.00 -0.83
N ILE A 79 -14.33 -16.07 -1.03
CA ILE A 79 -14.86 -17.43 -1.19
C ILE A 79 -13.88 -18.40 -0.51
N ASP A 80 -13.66 -18.20 0.79
CA ASP A 80 -13.15 -19.26 1.67
C ASP A 80 -13.75 -19.00 3.04
N GLU A 81 -15.06 -19.20 3.14
CA GLU A 81 -15.76 -19.55 4.38
C GLU A 81 -17.25 -19.79 4.08
N VAL A 82 -17.56 -21.02 3.66
CA VAL A 82 -18.73 -21.72 4.21
C VAL A 82 -18.33 -23.17 4.45
N GLN A 83 -17.88 -23.44 5.67
CA GLN A 83 -17.93 -24.75 6.32
C GLN A 83 -19.40 -25.15 6.59
N PRO A 84 -19.76 -26.44 6.72
CA PRO A 84 -19.09 -27.47 7.53
C PRO A 84 -18.23 -28.48 6.77
#